data_AF-A0A3A9XMA0-F1
#
_entry.id   AF-A0A3A9XMA0-F1
#
_cell.length_a   1.000
_cell.length_b   1.000
_cell.length_c   1.000
_cell.angle_alpha   90.00
_cell.angle_beta   90.00
_cell.angle_gamma   90.00
#
_symmetry.space_group_name_H-M   'P 1'
#
loop_
_entity.id
_entity.type
_entity.pdbx_description
1 polymer ?
#
loop_
_entity_poly.entity_id
_entity_poly.type
_entity_poly.pdbx_seq_one_letter_code
_entity_poly.pdbx_strand_id
1 'polypeptide(L)'
;MSSSTVATFQSFLKDSIGDEVLIINTNVGMEIYYYSVNDYGNFIKESALLYTLKHIDNTKLKFRNSVTSEEVKRNFTEAIITFAKYPQMFLAYTKKFIRLRDINTGSEYVMPILDDFFEDAMRLLAETGKVPHYEKIQKAKNKSQELDGNQKVIYDLISEILLKKHRN
;
A
#
# COMPACT_ATOMS: atom_id res chain seq x y z
N MET A 1 -14.50 9.79 1.14
CA MET A 1 -14.23 10.33 2.49
C MET A 1 -13.01 11.24 2.43
N SER A 2 -12.95 12.29 3.25
CA SER A 2 -11.74 13.13 3.36
C SER A 2 -10.60 12.34 4.02
N SER A 3 -9.35 12.78 3.83
CA SER A 3 -8.20 12.15 4.48
C SER A 3 -8.28 12.17 6.02
N SER A 4 -8.91 13.20 6.61
CA SER A 4 -9.11 13.27 8.06
C SER A 4 -10.09 12.22 8.55
N THR A 5 -11.22 12.01 7.86
CA THR A 5 -12.20 10.97 8.22
C THR A 5 -11.58 9.57 8.13
N VAL A 6 -10.75 9.31 7.11
CA VAL A 6 -10.05 8.02 6.97
C VAL A 6 -9.09 7.78 8.13
N ALA A 7 -8.33 8.80 8.55
CA ALA A 7 -7.41 8.68 9.67
C ALA A 7 -8.17 8.40 10.98
N THR A 8 -9.25 9.15 11.26
CA THR A 8 -10.09 8.91 12.44
C THR A 8 -10.70 7.51 12.42
N PHE A 9 -11.18 7.05 11.27
CA PHE A 9 -11.75 5.72 11.15
C PHE A 9 -10.70 4.62 11.34
N GLN A 10 -9.48 4.80 10.81
CA GLN A 10 -8.38 3.87 11.07
C GLN A 10 -8.01 3.80 12.55
N SER A 11 -7.91 4.95 13.24
CA SER A 11 -7.66 4.98 14.69
C SER A 11 -8.76 4.23 15.45
N PHE A 12 -10.03 4.49 15.13
CA PHE A 12 -11.15 3.78 15.72
C PHE A 12 -11.06 2.26 15.54
N LEU A 13 -10.71 1.78 14.34
CA LEU A 13 -10.51 0.36 14.11
C LEU A 13 -9.33 -0.18 14.93
N LYS A 14 -8.20 0.54 14.98
CA LYS A 14 -7.04 0.11 15.77
C LYS A 14 -7.39 -0.05 17.25
N ASP A 15 -8.10 0.93 17.82
CA ASP A 15 -8.57 0.89 19.20
C ASP A 15 -9.55 -0.27 19.46
N SER A 16 -10.28 -0.73 18.42
CA SER A 16 -11.33 -1.74 18.55
C SER A 16 -10.85 -3.17 18.29
N ILE A 17 -9.94 -3.37 17.33
CA ILE A 17 -9.55 -4.69 16.82
C ILE A 17 -8.03 -4.94 16.80
N GLY A 18 -7.24 -3.99 17.28
CA GLY A 18 -5.77 -4.09 17.41
C GLY A 18 -5.01 -3.25 16.38
N ASP A 19 -3.71 -3.06 16.61
CA ASP A 19 -2.87 -2.12 15.84
C ASP A 19 -2.59 -2.53 14.39
N GLU A 20 -2.80 -3.80 14.07
CA GLU A 20 -2.64 -4.41 12.75
C GLU A 20 -3.84 -4.12 11.85
N VAL A 21 -4.03 -2.84 11.55
CA VAL A 21 -5.06 -2.34 10.62
C VAL A 21 -4.47 -1.28 9.70
N LEU A 22 -4.74 -1.42 8.40
CA LEU A 22 -4.37 -0.46 7.36
C LEU A 22 -5.58 -0.13 6.48
N ILE A 23 -5.83 1.17 6.27
CA ILE A 23 -6.85 1.63 5.33
C ILE A 23 -6.20 2.28 4.09
N ILE A 24 -6.49 1.74 2.92
CA ILE A 24 -6.10 2.32 1.63
C ILE A 24 -7.32 2.95 0.97
N ASN A 25 -7.45 4.28 1.11
CA ASN A 25 -8.49 5.04 0.42
C ASN A 25 -8.08 5.38 -1.03
N THR A 26 -8.56 4.64 -2.02
CA THR A 26 -8.27 4.90 -3.44
C THR A 26 -9.35 5.81 -4.06
N ASN A 27 -9.13 6.27 -5.28
CA ASN A 27 -10.16 7.01 -6.02
C ASN A 27 -11.33 6.13 -6.46
N VAL A 28 -11.21 4.80 -6.38
CA VAL A 28 -12.24 3.84 -6.80
C VAL A 28 -12.97 3.18 -5.62
N GLY A 29 -12.47 3.34 -4.40
CA GLY A 29 -13.03 2.71 -3.21
C GLY A 29 -12.07 2.72 -2.03
N MET A 30 -12.53 2.18 -0.91
CA MET A 30 -11.74 2.04 0.30
C MET A 30 -11.44 0.57 0.54
N GLU A 31 -10.18 0.24 0.74
CA GLU A 31 -9.70 -1.09 1.09
C GLU A 31 -9.27 -1.07 2.55
N ILE A 32 -9.69 -2.07 3.32
CA ILE A 32 -9.34 -2.22 4.74
C ILE A 32 -8.68 -3.57 4.89
N TYR A 33 -7.45 -3.57 5.39
CA TYR A 33 -6.67 -4.76 5.67
C TYR A 33 -6.45 -4.84 7.17
N TYR A 34 -6.62 -6.03 7.74
CA TYR A 34 -6.36 -6.28 9.14
C TYR A 34 -5.81 -7.69 9.34
N TYR A 35 -5.07 -7.89 10.43
CA TYR A 35 -4.62 -9.21 10.87
C TYR A 35 -5.21 -9.50 12.25
N SER A 36 -5.99 -10.57 12.35
CA SER A 36 -6.54 -11.02 13.62
C SER A 36 -6.91 -12.50 13.58
N VAL A 37 -6.99 -13.10 14.76
CA VAL A 37 -7.53 -14.46 14.95
C VAL A 37 -9.06 -14.50 14.83
N ASN A 38 -9.73 -13.34 14.97
CA ASN A 38 -11.17 -13.22 14.88
C ASN A 38 -11.58 -12.57 13.54
N ASP A 39 -12.71 -13.00 12.97
CA ASP A 39 -13.32 -12.34 11.83
C ASP A 39 -14.08 -11.09 12.27
N TYR A 40 -13.51 -9.91 11.98
CA TYR A 40 -14.12 -8.61 12.21
C TYR A 40 -14.82 -8.04 10.98
N GLY A 41 -14.98 -8.81 9.89
CA GLY A 41 -15.53 -8.32 8.63
C GLY A 41 -16.90 -7.67 8.75
N ASN A 42 -17.80 -8.27 9.53
CA ASN A 42 -19.12 -7.68 9.82
C ASN A 42 -19.00 -6.40 10.66
N PHE A 43 -18.19 -6.42 11.72
CA PHE A 43 -17.95 -5.23 12.56
C PHE A 43 -17.40 -4.06 11.75
N ILE A 44 -16.39 -4.31 10.91
CA ILE A 44 -15.76 -3.32 10.04
C ILE A 44 -16.79 -2.79 9.03
N LYS A 45 -17.61 -3.66 8.42
CA LYS A 45 -18.66 -3.26 7.48
C LYS A 45 -19.68 -2.33 8.13
N GLU A 46 -20.24 -2.72 9.28
CA GLU A 46 -21.23 -1.90 10.00
C GLU A 46 -20.61 -0.58 10.48
N SER A 47 -19.36 -0.62 10.94
CA SER A 47 -18.63 0.59 11.32
C SER A 47 -18.38 1.51 10.12
N ALA A 48 -17.95 0.96 8.98
CA ALA A 48 -17.77 1.75 7.76
C ALA A 48 -19.10 2.40 7.32
N LEU A 49 -20.22 1.66 7.42
CA LEU A 49 -21.55 2.20 7.15
C LEU A 49 -21.88 3.39 8.06
N LEU A 50 -21.59 3.30 9.36
CA LEU A 50 -21.79 4.42 10.29
C LEU A 50 -21.04 5.68 9.85
N TYR A 51 -19.81 5.54 9.36
CA TYR A 51 -19.00 6.66 8.86
C TYR A 51 -19.44 7.14 7.46
N THR A 52 -20.10 6.30 6.64
CA THR A 52 -20.64 6.70 5.32
C THR A 52 -22.07 7.22 5.35
N LEU A 53 -22.85 6.94 6.40
CA LEU A 53 -24.27 7.30 6.53
C LEU A 53 -24.55 8.78 6.28
N LYS A 54 -23.58 9.67 6.52
CA LYS A 54 -23.71 11.11 6.32
C LYS A 54 -23.52 11.56 4.86
N HIS A 55 -23.09 10.68 3.94
CA HIS A 55 -22.50 11.11 2.68
C HIS A 55 -22.94 10.34 1.43
N ILE A 56 -23.52 9.15 1.52
CA ILE A 56 -23.80 8.29 0.35
C ILE A 56 -25.13 7.50 0.53
N ASP A 57 -25.81 7.23 -0.58
CA ASP A 57 -26.89 6.24 -0.66
C ASP A 57 -26.32 4.84 -0.39
N ASN A 58 -26.57 4.33 0.82
CA ASN A 58 -26.05 3.05 1.29
C ASN A 58 -26.41 1.86 0.39
N THR A 59 -27.48 1.95 -0.41
CA THR A 59 -27.90 0.86 -1.31
C THR A 59 -26.92 0.64 -2.47
N LYS A 60 -26.05 1.62 -2.74
CA LYS A 60 -25.03 1.56 -3.81
C LYS A 60 -23.67 1.07 -3.32
N LEU A 61 -23.47 0.96 -2.00
CA LEU A 61 -22.21 0.49 -1.44
C LEU A 61 -22.11 -1.03 -1.58
N LYS A 62 -21.06 -1.48 -2.27
CA LYS A 62 -20.72 -2.90 -2.37
C LYS A 62 -19.54 -3.19 -1.46
N PHE A 63 -19.72 -4.17 -0.58
CA PHE A 63 -18.67 -4.67 0.30
C PHE A 63 -18.23 -6.04 -0.20
N ARG A 64 -16.92 -6.24 -0.29
CA ARG A 64 -16.30 -7.53 -0.54
C ARG A 64 -15.42 -7.86 0.66
N ASN A 65 -15.72 -8.97 1.34
CA ASN A 65 -14.88 -9.49 2.40
C ASN A 65 -13.98 -10.59 1.82
N SER A 66 -12.73 -10.68 2.28
CA SER A 66 -11.78 -11.72 1.90
C SER A 66 -11.13 -12.20 3.18
N VAL A 67 -11.33 -13.47 3.50
CA VAL A 67 -11.02 -14.00 4.84
C VAL A 67 -9.72 -14.79 4.82
N THR A 68 -9.37 -15.42 3.69
CA THR A 68 -8.11 -16.17 3.59
C THR A 68 -7.00 -15.34 2.97
N SER A 69 -5.76 -15.66 3.34
CA SER A 69 -4.56 -15.00 2.80
C SER A 69 -4.49 -15.10 1.27
N GLU A 70 -4.87 -16.25 0.71
CA GLU A 70 -4.89 -16.48 -0.75
C GLU A 70 -5.91 -15.59 -1.45
N GLU A 71 -7.10 -15.41 -0.85
CA GLU A 71 -8.11 -14.49 -1.38
C GLU A 71 -7.64 -13.05 -1.34
N VAL A 72 -7.03 -12.63 -0.23
CA VAL A 72 -6.47 -11.29 -0.06
C VAL A 72 -5.37 -11.04 -1.09
N LYS A 73 -4.41 -11.96 -1.21
CA LYS A 73 -3.31 -11.87 -2.19
C LYS A 73 -3.83 -11.76 -3.61
N ARG A 74 -4.76 -12.64 -3.99
CA ARG A 74 -5.36 -12.64 -5.33
C ARG A 74 -6.05 -11.31 -5.62
N ASN A 75 -6.92 -10.84 -4.73
CA ASN A 75 -7.68 -9.62 -4.92
C ASN A 75 -6.78 -8.38 -4.98
N PHE A 76 -5.77 -8.32 -4.10
CA PHE A 76 -4.78 -7.25 -4.10
C PHE A 76 -3.97 -7.22 -5.40
N THR A 77 -3.48 -8.37 -5.84
CA THR A 77 -2.71 -8.50 -7.09
C THR A 77 -3.57 -8.13 -8.31
N GLU A 78 -4.81 -8.61 -8.37
CA GLU A 78 -5.76 -8.28 -9.44
C GLU A 78 -6.08 -6.78 -9.49
N ALA A 79 -6.20 -6.11 -8.34
CA ALA A 79 -6.40 -4.67 -8.26
C ALA A 79 -5.22 -3.91 -8.87
N ILE A 80 -3.99 -4.28 -8.48
CA ILE A 80 -2.76 -3.66 -9.02
C ILE A 80 -2.64 -3.87 -10.53
N ILE A 81 -2.84 -5.10 -11.02
CA ILE A 81 -2.81 -5.42 -12.45
C ILE A 81 -3.90 -4.63 -13.20
N THR A 82 -5.08 -4.49 -12.60
CA THR A 82 -6.18 -3.70 -13.19
C THR A 82 -5.81 -2.23 -13.25
N PHE A 83 -5.25 -1.67 -12.19
CA PHE A 83 -4.76 -0.29 -12.20
C PHE A 83 -3.65 -0.09 -13.22
N ALA A 84 -2.77 -1.06 -13.44
CA ALA A 84 -1.73 -0.99 -14.48
C ALA A 84 -2.30 -0.84 -15.91
N LYS A 85 -3.56 -1.19 -16.16
CA LYS A 85 -4.23 -0.87 -17.44
C LYS A 85 -4.52 0.63 -17.60
N TYR A 86 -4.48 1.39 -16.51
CA TYR A 86 -4.79 2.82 -16.42
C TYR A 86 -3.62 3.58 -15.77
N PRO A 87 -2.64 4.04 -16.57
CA PRO A 87 -1.33 4.47 -16.06
C PRO A 87 -1.39 5.50 -14.91
N GLN A 88 -2.30 6.48 -14.97
CA GLN A 88 -2.42 7.48 -13.91
C GLN A 88 -2.97 6.93 -12.60
N MET A 89 -3.94 5.99 -12.67
CA MET A 89 -4.48 5.33 -11.48
C MET A 89 -3.41 4.44 -10.83
N PHE A 90 -2.67 3.70 -11.65
CA PHE A 90 -1.52 2.92 -11.19
C PHE A 90 -0.49 3.78 -10.47
N LEU A 91 -0.06 4.89 -11.09
CA LEU A 91 0.94 5.78 -10.49
C LEU A 91 0.46 6.38 -9.17
N ALA A 92 -0.81 6.79 -9.09
CA ALA A 92 -1.40 7.33 -7.88
C ALA A 92 -1.47 6.28 -6.76
N TYR A 93 -1.91 5.06 -7.09
CA TYR A 93 -1.97 3.94 -6.15
C TYR A 93 -0.58 3.58 -5.63
N THR A 94 0.39 3.36 -6.53
CA THR A 94 1.75 2.97 -6.17
C THR A 94 2.43 4.00 -5.28
N LYS A 95 2.31 5.31 -5.59
CA LYS A 95 2.86 6.36 -4.72
C LYS A 95 2.21 6.37 -3.34
N LYS A 96 0.90 6.14 -3.29
CA LYS A 96 0.17 6.08 -2.03
C LYS A 96 0.59 4.87 -1.21
N PHE A 97 0.71 3.71 -1.84
CA PHE A 97 1.13 2.47 -1.18
C PHE A 97 2.55 2.61 -0.60
N ILE A 98 3.51 3.11 -1.38
CA ILE A 98 4.88 3.37 -0.89
C ILE A 98 4.86 4.29 0.32
N ARG A 99 4.10 5.40 0.27
CA ARG A 99 3.95 6.30 1.41
C ARG A 99 3.34 5.60 2.63
N LEU A 100 2.33 4.76 2.43
CA LEU A 100 1.69 4.01 3.51
C LEU A 100 2.68 3.02 4.15
N ARG A 101 3.49 2.34 3.35
CA ARG A 101 4.58 1.49 3.84
C ARG A 101 5.56 2.28 4.71
N ASP A 102 6.02 3.43 4.23
CA ASP A 102 7.02 4.24 4.93
C ASP A 102 6.52 4.79 6.28
N ILE A 103 5.21 4.99 6.46
CA ILE A 103 4.64 5.49 7.72
C ILE A 103 4.12 4.39 8.66
N ASN A 104 3.96 3.15 8.18
CA ASN A 104 3.46 2.01 8.97
C ASN A 104 4.59 1.01 9.28
N THR A 105 5.79 1.51 9.56
CA THR A 105 6.97 0.69 9.91
C THR A 105 6.81 -0.09 11.21
N GLY A 106 5.88 0.32 12.09
CA GLY A 106 5.54 -0.40 13.32
C GLY A 106 4.54 -1.53 13.15
N SER A 107 4.05 -1.82 11.93
CA SER A 107 3.18 -2.97 11.67
C SER A 107 4.02 -4.25 11.58
N GLU A 108 3.65 -5.25 12.37
CA GLU A 108 4.32 -6.54 12.44
C GLU A 108 3.83 -7.52 11.35
N TYR A 109 2.58 -7.39 10.92
CA TYR A 109 1.94 -8.37 10.05
C TYR A 109 1.36 -7.76 8.77
N VAL A 110 0.42 -6.82 8.89
CA VAL A 110 -0.35 -6.30 7.75
C VAL A 110 0.56 -5.63 6.74
N MET A 111 1.44 -4.72 7.16
CA MET A 111 2.29 -3.99 6.22
C MET A 111 3.33 -4.90 5.53
N PRO A 112 4.08 -5.77 6.24
CA PRO A 112 4.98 -6.71 5.60
C PRO A 112 4.29 -7.63 4.58
N ILE A 113 3.14 -8.23 4.94
CA ILE A 113 2.39 -9.12 4.05
C ILE A 113 1.93 -8.40 2.78
N LEU A 114 1.41 -7.17 2.92
CA LEU A 114 0.97 -6.40 1.77
C LEU A 114 2.12 -5.91 0.91
N ASP A 115 3.28 -5.58 1.49
CA ASP A 115 4.47 -5.20 0.73
C ASP A 115 4.99 -6.37 -0.11
N ASP A 116 4.98 -7.59 0.46
CA ASP A 116 5.29 -8.81 -0.29
C ASP A 116 4.33 -9.00 -1.48
N PHE A 117 3.02 -8.83 -1.26
CA PHE A 117 2.04 -8.91 -2.35
C PHE A 117 2.26 -7.82 -3.40
N PHE A 118 2.66 -6.62 -2.98
CA PHE A 118 2.95 -5.51 -3.87
C PHE A 118 4.18 -5.78 -4.73
N GLU A 119 5.27 -6.24 -4.13
CA GLU A 119 6.50 -6.57 -4.87
C GLU A 119 6.30 -7.76 -5.82
N ASP A 120 5.52 -8.78 -5.42
CA ASP A 120 5.09 -9.88 -6.30
C ASP A 120 4.32 -9.35 -7.53
N ALA A 121 3.33 -8.48 -7.30
CA ALA A 121 2.54 -7.89 -8.38
C ALA A 121 3.40 -7.02 -9.31
N MET A 122 4.33 -6.24 -8.76
CA MET A 122 5.27 -5.43 -9.54
C MET A 122 6.22 -6.30 -10.39
N ARG A 123 6.71 -7.42 -9.85
CA ARG A 123 7.55 -8.38 -10.58
C ARG A 123 6.79 -9.00 -11.75
N LEU A 124 5.56 -9.45 -11.51
CA LEU A 124 4.70 -10.01 -12.56
C LEU A 124 4.43 -9.00 -13.69
N LEU A 125 4.19 -7.73 -13.35
CA LEU A 125 4.01 -6.68 -14.36
C LEU A 125 5.30 -6.40 -15.16
N ALA A 126 6.47 -6.52 -14.53
CA ALA A 126 7.76 -6.35 -15.18
C ALA A 126 8.06 -7.49 -16.16
N GLU A 127 7.84 -8.74 -15.75
CA GLU A 127 8.02 -9.94 -16.58
C GLU A 127 7.08 -9.95 -17.79
N THR A 128 5.87 -9.42 -17.63
CA THR A 128 4.88 -9.33 -18.72
C THR A 128 5.04 -8.07 -19.60
N GLY A 129 6.06 -7.24 -19.36
CA GLY A 129 6.38 -6.05 -20.16
C GLY A 129 5.37 -4.89 -20.04
N LYS A 130 4.60 -4.84 -18.93
CA LYS A 130 3.43 -3.96 -18.76
C LYS A 130 3.47 -3.16 -17.45
N VAL A 131 4.61 -2.57 -17.07
CA VAL A 131 4.63 -1.59 -15.95
C VAL A 131 4.51 -0.16 -16.51
N PRO A 132 3.32 0.47 -16.53
CA PRO A 132 3.20 1.87 -16.89
C PRO A 132 4.00 2.76 -15.95
N HIS A 133 4.60 3.81 -16.50
CA HIS A 133 5.33 4.83 -15.73
C HIS A 133 6.44 4.26 -14.82
N TYR A 134 7.08 3.15 -15.23
CA TYR A 134 8.19 2.49 -14.53
C TYR A 134 9.21 3.47 -13.94
N GLU A 135 9.69 4.43 -14.74
CA GLU A 135 10.66 5.45 -14.28
C GLU A 135 10.15 6.33 -13.14
N LYS A 136 8.86 6.70 -13.14
CA LYS A 136 8.26 7.50 -12.07
C LYS A 136 8.05 6.69 -10.79
N ILE A 137 7.84 5.39 -10.93
CA ILE A 137 7.74 4.45 -9.80
C ILE A 137 9.11 4.24 -9.17
N GLN A 138 10.15 4.01 -9.99
CA GLN A 138 11.52 3.90 -9.51
C GLN A 138 11.97 5.17 -8.79
N LYS A 139 11.66 6.36 -9.32
CA LYS A 139 11.92 7.62 -8.60
C LYS A 139 11.19 7.71 -7.25
N ALA A 140 9.97 7.20 -7.15
CA ALA A 140 9.24 7.18 -5.88
C ALA A 140 9.85 6.18 -4.88
N LYS A 141 10.25 4.99 -5.33
CA LYS A 141 10.98 4.00 -4.53
C LYS A 141 12.32 4.55 -4.05
N ASN A 142 13.13 5.12 -4.94
CA ASN A 142 14.43 5.68 -4.60
C ASN A 142 14.32 6.87 -3.64
N LYS A 143 13.29 7.72 -3.78
CA LYS A 143 13.05 8.82 -2.84
C LYS A 143 12.64 8.33 -1.44
N SER A 144 11.92 7.20 -1.36
CA SER A 144 11.61 6.51 -0.11
C SER A 144 12.88 5.89 0.50
N GLN A 145 13.75 5.28 -0.31
CA GLN A 145 15.05 4.74 0.11
C GLN A 145 16.10 5.82 0.47
N GLU A 146 16.06 7.01 -0.13
CA GLU A 146 16.91 8.14 0.26
C GLU A 146 16.53 8.73 1.63
N LEU A 147 15.29 8.54 2.08
CA LEU A 147 14.87 8.85 3.45
C LEU A 147 15.37 7.79 4.45
N ASP A 148 15.80 6.63 3.97
CA ASP A 148 16.39 5.51 4.71
C ASP A 148 17.93 5.57 4.72
N GLY A 149 18.48 6.79 4.92
CA GLY A 149 19.80 7.08 5.50
C GLY A 149 21.12 6.60 4.88
N ASN A 150 21.22 5.41 4.27
CA ASN A 150 22.51 4.72 4.10
C ASN A 150 22.90 4.39 2.66
N GLN A 151 21.97 4.37 1.70
CA GLN A 151 22.33 4.07 0.30
C GLN A 151 23.23 5.14 -0.30
N LYS A 152 23.03 6.40 0.06
CA LYS A 152 23.82 7.55 -0.39
C LYS A 152 25.26 7.49 0.14
N VAL A 153 25.44 7.15 1.42
CA VAL A 153 26.76 6.99 2.04
C VAL A 153 27.54 5.85 1.39
N ILE A 154 26.87 4.73 1.08
CA ILE A 154 27.50 3.60 0.39
C ILE A 154 27.85 3.95 -1.06
N TYR A 155 26.99 4.69 -1.76
CA TYR A 155 27.28 5.15 -3.13
C TYR A 155 28.45 6.15 -3.17
N ASP A 156 28.53 7.04 -2.18
CA ASP A 156 29.61 8.00 -2.02
C ASP A 156 30.93 7.28 -1.67
N LEU A 157 30.91 6.28 -0.78
CA LEU A 157 32.08 5.45 -0.46
C LEU A 157 32.59 4.66 -1.67
N ILE A 158 31.67 4.02 -2.42
CA ILE A 158 32.01 3.23 -3.62
C ILE A 158 32.59 4.16 -4.69
N SER A 159 32.02 5.34 -4.89
CA SER A 159 32.51 6.32 -5.84
C SER A 159 33.89 6.85 -5.44
N GLU A 160 34.12 7.12 -4.16
CA GLU A 160 35.42 7.58 -3.66
C GLU A 160 36.53 6.51 -3.81
N ILE A 161 36.20 5.24 -3.56
CA ILE A 161 37.12 4.10 -3.75
C ILE A 161 37.46 3.89 -5.23
N LEU A 162 36.46 3.98 -6.11
CA LEU A 162 36.67 3.82 -7.55
C LEU A 162 37.44 5.00 -8.16
N LEU A 163 37.24 6.23 -7.68
CA LEU A 163 37.96 7.41 -8.15
C LEU A 163 39.41 7.47 -7.67
N LYS A 164 39.72 6.98 -6.47
CA LYS A 164 41.11 6.92 -5.97
C LYS A 164 41.93 5.80 -6.61
N LYS A 165 41.30 4.77 -7.17
CA LYS A 165 42.01 3.65 -7.85
C LYS A 165 42.59 4.01 -9.23
N HIS A 166 42.32 5.21 -9.75
CA HIS A 166 42.81 5.69 -11.05
C HIS A 166 43.86 6.81 -10.97
N ARG A 167 44.40 7.09 -9.78
CA ARG A 167 45.58 7.96 -9.63
C ARG A 167 46.59 7.36 -8.64
N ASN A 168 47.35 6.39 -9.15
CA ASN A 168 48.80 6.24 -9.05
C ASN A 168 49.21 4.85 -9.56
#